data_AF-A0A821PMZ2-F1
#
_entry.id   AF-A0A821PMZ2-F1
#
_cell.length_a   1.000
_cell.length_b   1.000
_cell.length_c   1.000
_cell.angle_alpha   90.00
_cell.angle_beta   90.00
_cell.angle_gamma   90.00
#
_symmetry.space_group_name_H-M   'P 1'
#
loop_
_entity.id
_entity.type
_entity.pdbx_description
1 polymer ?
#
loop_
_entity_poly.entity_id
_entity_poly.type
_entity_poly.pdbx_seq_one_letter_code
_entity_poly.pdbx_strand_id
1 'polypeptide(L)'
;MQIKAYLLIVILSALVMSGMLGMPAGKSRCSDGGPIVDCFADPCSVSTCPGDKSATCVSNYCGECTALWYGADGNLANCNNTSSCPPDQPEVQCFADPCQGAACSAYPNATCVANYCGGCNTEWFTDSGKQVQCETTS
;
A
#
# COMPACT_ATOMS: atom_id res chain seq x y z
N MET A 1 53.31 -1.20 -30.22
CA MET A 1 52.43 -0.13 -29.68
C MET A 1 51.35 -0.63 -28.71
N GLN A 2 51.20 -1.95 -28.49
CA GLN A 2 50.13 -2.53 -27.65
C GLN A 2 50.44 -2.60 -26.13
N ILE A 3 51.71 -2.66 -25.73
CA ILE A 3 52.11 -2.84 -24.32
C ILE A 3 51.81 -1.58 -23.48
N LYS A 4 51.97 -0.38 -24.06
CA LYS A 4 51.67 0.89 -23.37
C LYS A 4 50.17 1.07 -23.10
N ALA A 5 49.31 0.62 -24.02
CA ALA A 5 47.86 0.65 -23.85
C ALA A 5 47.40 -0.36 -22.79
N TYR A 6 47.97 -1.57 -22.79
CA TYR A 6 47.65 -2.60 -21.80
C TYR A 6 48.04 -2.16 -20.37
N LEU A 7 49.21 -1.53 -20.21
CA LEU A 7 49.64 -0.99 -18.92
C LEU A 7 48.71 0.11 -18.41
N LEU A 8 48.24 0.99 -19.30
CA LEU A 8 47.27 2.05 -18.98
C LEU A 8 45.92 1.48 -18.55
N ILE A 9 45.43 0.44 -19.23
CA ILE A 9 44.16 -0.22 -18.91
C ILE A 9 44.24 -0.93 -17.54
N VAL A 10 45.36 -1.60 -17.25
CA VAL A 10 45.56 -2.28 -15.95
C VAL A 10 45.71 -1.28 -14.80
N ILE A 11 46.35 -0.13 -15.04
CA ILE A 11 46.45 0.94 -14.03
C ILE A 11 45.08 1.60 -13.80
N LEU A 12 44.32 1.86 -14.87
CA LEU A 12 42.96 2.40 -14.77
C LEU A 12 42.04 1.44 -14.02
N SER A 13 42.09 0.12 -14.30
CA SER A 13 41.26 -0.88 -13.60
C SER A 13 41.65 -1.04 -12.12
N ALA A 14 42.94 -0.98 -11.79
CA ALA A 14 43.42 -1.02 -10.41
C ALA A 14 43.00 0.22 -9.60
N LEU A 15 42.90 1.39 -10.24
CA LEU A 15 42.41 2.61 -9.60
C LEU A 15 40.91 2.55 -9.30
N VAL A 16 40.10 1.89 -10.14
CA VAL A 16 38.65 1.70 -9.85
C VAL A 16 38.42 0.74 -8.68
N MET A 17 39.31 -0.24 -8.48
CA MET A 17 39.21 -1.20 -7.35
C MET A 17 39.69 -0.63 -6.02
N SER A 18 40.40 0.51 -6.02
CA SER A 18 40.93 1.15 -4.81
C SER A 18 39.94 2.13 -4.16
N GLY A 19 38.76 2.33 -4.77
CA GLY A 19 37.71 3.26 -4.31
C GLY A 19 36.73 2.72 -3.25
N MET A 20 36.85 1.45 -2.82
CA MET A 20 35.97 0.88 -1.78
C MET A 20 36.55 0.95 -0.35
N LEU A 21 37.64 1.68 -0.15
CA LEU A 21 38.21 1.92 1.17
C LEU A 21 37.44 3.01 1.92
N GLY A 22 36.43 2.58 2.69
CA GLY A 22 36.00 3.32 3.88
C GLY A 22 34.50 3.40 4.11
N MET A 23 33.92 2.39 4.77
CA MET A 23 32.78 2.63 5.65
C MET A 23 33.26 2.44 7.10
N PRO A 24 33.27 3.49 7.94
CA PRO A 24 33.62 3.35 9.34
C PRO A 24 32.58 2.48 10.05
N ALA A 25 33.06 1.50 10.83
CA ALA A 25 32.24 0.65 11.67
C ALA A 25 31.66 1.44 12.86
N GLY A 26 30.59 2.18 12.62
CA GLY A 26 29.67 2.66 13.65
C GLY A 26 28.38 1.86 13.54
N LYS A 27 28.29 0.70 14.20
CA LYS A 27 27.10 -0.15 14.17
C LYS A 27 25.95 0.52 14.94
N SER A 28 25.20 1.41 14.29
CA SER A 28 23.80 1.60 14.63
C SER A 28 23.14 0.22 14.45
N ARG A 29 22.63 -0.33 15.56
CA ARG A 29 21.94 -1.62 15.57
C ARG A 29 20.45 -1.38 15.76
N CYS A 30 19.69 -2.31 15.24
CA CYS A 30 18.26 -2.39 15.47
C CYS A 30 17.97 -2.78 16.93
N SER A 31 16.75 -2.51 17.40
CA SER A 31 16.34 -2.77 18.78
C SER A 31 16.41 -4.25 19.18
N ASP A 32 16.30 -5.15 18.20
CA ASP A 32 16.48 -6.60 18.32
C ASP A 32 17.96 -7.03 18.22
N GLY A 33 18.88 -6.08 18.08
CA GLY A 33 20.30 -6.32 17.86
C GLY A 33 20.68 -6.66 16.42
N GLY A 34 19.70 -6.68 15.50
CA GLY A 34 19.90 -6.90 14.07
C GLY A 34 20.79 -5.84 13.42
N PRO A 35 21.46 -6.17 12.31
CA PRO A 35 22.22 -5.19 11.55
C PRO A 35 21.27 -4.23 10.81
N ILE A 36 21.64 -2.96 10.76
CA ILE A 36 21.07 -2.05 9.75
C ILE A 36 21.73 -2.38 8.42
N VAL A 37 20.94 -2.54 7.37
CA VAL A 37 21.40 -2.78 6.00
C VAL A 37 21.33 -1.50 5.17
N ASP A 38 22.20 -1.40 4.17
CA ASP A 38 22.21 -0.32 3.19
C ASP A 38 21.45 -0.76 1.93
N CYS A 39 20.43 0.00 1.55
CA CYS A 39 19.49 -0.37 0.49
C CYS A 39 19.82 0.37 -0.81
N PHE A 40 19.68 -0.31 -1.94
CA PHE A 40 19.84 0.34 -3.26
C PHE A 40 18.80 1.46 -3.48
N ALA A 41 17.59 1.29 -2.94
CA ALA A 41 16.53 2.29 -2.96
C ALA A 41 15.78 2.28 -1.62
N ASP A 42 15.21 3.43 -1.25
CA ASP A 42 14.33 3.54 -0.08
C ASP A 42 13.09 2.64 -0.29
N PRO A 43 12.76 1.73 0.65
CA PRO A 43 11.65 0.79 0.49
C PRO A 43 10.30 1.46 0.21
N CYS A 44 10.00 2.60 0.84
CA CYS A 44 8.75 3.33 0.62
C CYS A 44 8.70 4.04 -0.74
N SER A 45 9.85 4.35 -1.33
CA SER A 45 9.91 4.94 -2.68
C SER A 45 9.64 3.95 -3.82
N VAL A 46 9.82 2.65 -3.58
CA VAL A 46 9.72 1.59 -4.61
C VAL A 46 8.58 0.59 -4.37
N SER A 47 7.77 0.79 -3.33
CA SER A 47 6.65 -0.09 -2.99
C SER A 47 5.33 0.68 -2.94
N THR A 48 4.23 -0.06 -2.98
CA THR A 48 2.87 0.49 -2.82
C THR A 48 2.02 -0.45 -1.98
N CYS A 49 0.95 0.06 -1.37
CA CYS A 49 -0.07 -0.72 -0.69
C CYS A 49 -1.39 -0.67 -1.49
N PRO A 50 -1.65 -1.64 -2.39
CA PRO A 50 -2.89 -1.65 -3.16
C PRO A 50 -4.14 -1.73 -2.29
N GLY A 51 -4.06 -2.49 -1.19
CA GLY A 51 -5.21 -2.75 -0.34
C GLY A 51 -5.56 -1.71 0.72
N ASP A 52 -4.73 -0.68 0.87
CA ASP A 52 -5.11 0.50 1.64
C ASP A 52 -4.41 1.72 1.05
N LYS A 53 -5.16 2.53 0.31
CA LYS A 53 -4.65 3.76 -0.33
C LYS A 53 -4.38 4.88 0.66
N SER A 54 -4.92 4.78 1.88
CA SER A 54 -4.71 5.73 2.96
C SER A 54 -3.54 5.36 3.86
N ALA A 55 -2.98 4.16 3.71
CA ALA A 55 -1.90 3.68 4.55
C ALA A 55 -0.64 4.54 4.42
N THR A 56 0.00 4.79 5.56
CA THR A 56 1.26 5.52 5.67
C THR A 56 2.42 4.53 5.63
N CYS A 57 3.42 4.80 4.80
CA CYS A 57 4.61 3.95 4.68
C CYS A 57 5.73 4.37 5.64
N VAL A 58 6.39 3.39 6.25
CA VAL A 58 7.60 3.54 7.06
C VAL A 58 8.67 2.59 6.52
N SER A 59 9.81 3.15 6.12
CA SER A 59 10.95 2.37 5.63
C SER A 59 11.65 1.67 6.78
N ASN A 60 11.79 0.35 6.66
CA ASN A 60 12.54 -0.48 7.59
C ASN A 60 13.86 -0.94 6.93
N TYR A 61 14.95 -0.66 7.63
CA TYR A 61 16.33 -0.98 7.24
C TYR A 61 16.95 -2.05 8.16
N CYS A 62 16.16 -2.61 9.08
CA CYS A 62 16.62 -3.60 10.04
C CYS A 62 16.54 -5.00 9.46
N GLY A 63 17.71 -5.64 9.30
CA GLY A 63 17.87 -6.96 8.70
C GLY A 63 17.71 -6.96 7.18
N GLU A 64 16.65 -6.35 6.67
CA GLU A 64 16.29 -6.28 5.25
C GLU A 64 15.63 -4.95 4.89
N CYS A 65 15.60 -4.63 3.59
CA CYS A 65 14.96 -3.45 3.03
C CYS A 65 13.46 -3.72 2.84
N THR A 66 12.65 -3.34 3.83
CA THR A 66 11.20 -3.62 3.81
C THR A 66 10.39 -2.34 4.00
N ALA A 67 9.25 -2.27 3.33
CA ALA A 67 8.29 -1.17 3.50
C ALA A 67 7.16 -1.64 4.41
N LEU A 68 7.01 -0.99 5.56
CA LEU A 68 5.94 -1.27 6.51
C LEU A 68 4.82 -0.27 6.29
N TRP A 69 3.63 -0.75 5.99
CA TRP A 69 2.45 0.08 5.73
C TRP A 69 1.53 0.06 6.94
N TYR A 70 1.14 1.24 7.41
CA TYR A 70 0.28 1.39 8.57
C TYR A 70 -1.04 2.05 8.20
N GLY A 71 -2.15 1.44 8.58
CA GLY A 71 -3.49 2.00 8.39
C GLY A 71 -3.74 3.20 9.31
N ALA A 72 -4.92 3.81 9.16
CA ALA A 72 -5.33 4.94 10.01
C ALA A 72 -5.44 4.59 11.50
N ASP A 73 -5.60 3.31 11.82
CA ASP A 73 -5.64 2.76 13.18
C ASP A 73 -4.23 2.56 13.80
N GLY A 74 -3.17 2.79 13.02
CA GLY A 74 -1.78 2.59 13.43
C GLY A 74 -1.32 1.14 13.42
N ASN A 75 -2.13 0.19 12.93
CA ASN A 75 -1.73 -1.21 12.77
C ASN A 75 -1.16 -1.46 11.37
N LEU A 76 -0.48 -2.59 11.18
CA LEU A 76 0.00 -3.00 9.86
C LEU A 76 -1.17 -3.20 8.90
N ALA A 77 -1.16 -2.45 7.80
CA ALA A 77 -2.17 -2.51 6.76
C ALA A 77 -2.08 -3.83 5.98
N ASN A 78 -3.24 -4.37 5.60
CA ASN A 78 -3.30 -5.53 4.71
C ASN A 78 -3.23 -5.07 3.24
N CYS A 79 -2.01 -4.93 2.72
CA CYS A 79 -1.80 -4.49 1.34
C CYS A 79 -2.24 -5.50 0.27
N ASN A 80 -2.58 -6.73 0.65
CA ASN A 80 -3.08 -7.75 -0.26
C ASN A 80 -4.60 -7.66 -0.49
N ASN A 81 -5.31 -6.86 0.32
CA ASN A 81 -6.76 -6.76 0.21
C ASN A 81 -7.16 -5.77 -0.90
N THR A 82 -7.41 -6.23 -2.12
CA THR A 82 -7.84 -5.34 -3.22
C THR A 82 -9.28 -4.86 -3.12
N SER A 83 -9.97 -5.09 -1.99
CA SER A 83 -11.33 -4.60 -1.79
C SER A 83 -11.38 -3.08 -1.82
N SER A 84 -12.44 -2.54 -2.42
CA SER A 84 -12.74 -1.11 -2.37
C SER A 84 -13.34 -0.67 -1.03
N CYS A 85 -13.58 -1.61 -0.12
CA CYS A 85 -14.23 -1.33 1.14
C CYS A 85 -13.26 -0.83 2.22
N PRO A 86 -13.76 -0.01 3.17
CA PRO A 86 -12.98 0.40 4.34
C PRO A 86 -12.42 -0.80 5.13
N PRO A 87 -11.27 -0.65 5.82
CA PRO A 87 -10.65 -1.74 6.60
C PRO A 87 -11.58 -2.38 7.65
N ASP A 88 -12.49 -1.60 8.23
CA ASP A 88 -13.46 -2.03 9.24
C ASP A 88 -14.75 -2.62 8.65
N GLN A 89 -14.91 -2.59 7.33
CA GLN A 89 -16.11 -3.04 6.62
C GLN A 89 -15.72 -4.03 5.51
N PRO A 90 -15.48 -5.31 5.82
CA PRO A 90 -15.07 -6.27 4.81
C PRO A 90 -16.13 -6.41 3.72
N GLU A 91 -15.69 -6.53 2.48
CA GLU A 91 -16.57 -6.81 1.34
C GLU A 91 -17.16 -8.22 1.46
N VAL A 92 -18.47 -8.33 1.26
CA VAL A 92 -19.21 -9.59 1.35
C VAL A 92 -19.80 -9.99 0.01
N GLN A 93 -19.99 -11.30 -0.17
CA GLN A 93 -20.73 -11.84 -1.30
C GLN A 93 -22.19 -12.08 -0.89
N CYS A 94 -23.11 -11.33 -1.47
CA CYS A 94 -24.53 -11.44 -1.19
C CYS A 94 -25.18 -12.57 -1.99
N PHE A 95 -26.23 -13.18 -1.44
CA PHE A 95 -27.02 -14.17 -2.17
C PHE A 95 -27.76 -13.57 -3.39
N ALA A 96 -28.15 -12.29 -3.28
CA ALA A 96 -28.74 -11.50 -4.34
C ALA A 96 -28.19 -10.07 -4.30
N ASP A 97 -28.29 -9.35 -5.41
CA ASP A 97 -27.96 -7.93 -5.46
C ASP A 97 -28.87 -7.16 -4.48
N PRO A 98 -28.33 -6.37 -3.54
CA PRO A 98 -29.12 -5.60 -2.57
C PRO A 98 -30.18 -4.69 -3.22
N CYS A 99 -29.91 -4.19 -4.42
CA CYS A 99 -30.83 -3.33 -5.17
C CYS A 99 -31.90 -4.12 -5.93
N GLN A 100 -31.78 -5.45 -6.04
CA GLN A 100 -32.76 -6.26 -6.75
C GLN A 100 -34.09 -6.28 -6.01
N GLY A 101 -35.10 -5.61 -6.59
CA GLY A 101 -36.44 -5.53 -6.01
C GLY A 101 -36.56 -4.54 -4.84
N ALA A 102 -35.50 -3.79 -4.54
CA ALA A 102 -35.54 -2.72 -3.56
C ALA A 102 -36.29 -1.51 -4.13
N ALA A 103 -37.07 -0.82 -3.30
CA ALA A 103 -37.75 0.41 -3.66
C ALA A 103 -37.76 1.37 -2.49
N CYS A 104 -37.61 2.67 -2.77
CA CYS A 104 -37.67 3.70 -1.75
C CYS A 104 -38.97 4.52 -1.86
N SER A 105 -39.96 4.21 -1.03
CA SER A 105 -41.27 4.90 -1.06
C SER A 105 -41.17 6.39 -0.75
N ALA A 106 -40.23 6.80 0.10
CA ALA A 106 -40.00 8.21 0.43
C ALA A 106 -39.36 8.99 -0.73
N TYR A 107 -38.61 8.31 -1.59
CA TYR A 107 -37.91 8.89 -2.74
C TYR A 107 -38.08 7.97 -3.96
N PRO A 108 -39.25 7.96 -4.60
CA PRO A 108 -39.58 6.99 -5.66
C PRO A 108 -38.71 7.13 -6.91
N ASN A 109 -38.06 8.29 -7.10
CA ASN A 109 -37.13 8.55 -8.19
C ASN A 109 -35.65 8.35 -7.78
N ALA A 110 -35.37 7.92 -6.56
CA ALA A 110 -33.99 7.68 -6.15
C ALA A 110 -33.43 6.43 -6.84
N THR A 111 -32.17 6.53 -7.27
CA THR A 111 -31.40 5.41 -7.82
C THR A 111 -30.82 4.60 -6.65
N CYS A 112 -31.00 3.29 -6.69
CA CYS A 112 -30.35 2.37 -5.76
C CYS A 112 -28.93 2.05 -6.23
N VAL A 113 -27.98 2.06 -5.30
CA VAL A 113 -26.60 1.63 -5.48
C VAL A 113 -26.32 0.55 -4.43
N ALA A 114 -25.84 -0.60 -4.88
CA ALA A 114 -25.47 -1.69 -3.99
C ALA A 114 -24.17 -1.37 -3.26
N ASN A 115 -24.19 -1.52 -1.93
CA ASN A 115 -23.01 -1.41 -1.09
C ASN A 115 -22.74 -2.78 -0.44
N TYR A 116 -21.63 -3.40 -0.84
CA TYR A 116 -21.18 -4.72 -0.38
C TYR A 116 -20.21 -4.66 0.82
N CYS A 117 -19.93 -3.46 1.34
CA CYS A 117 -19.02 -3.25 2.45
C CYS A 117 -19.74 -3.47 3.79
N GLY A 118 -19.23 -4.38 4.61
CA GLY A 118 -19.79 -4.70 5.93
C GLY A 118 -21.16 -5.42 5.89
N GLY A 119 -21.71 -5.67 4.70
CA GLY A 119 -23.02 -6.29 4.53
C GLY A 119 -23.60 -6.12 3.13
N CYS A 120 -24.85 -6.55 2.96
CA CYS A 120 -25.63 -6.42 1.74
C CYS A 120 -26.55 -5.21 1.87
N ASN A 121 -26.00 -4.02 1.63
CA ASN A 121 -26.66 -2.76 1.93
C ASN A 121 -27.16 -2.07 0.65
N THR A 122 -28.22 -1.27 0.78
CA THR A 122 -28.70 -0.39 -0.28
C THR A 122 -28.40 1.05 0.07
N GLU A 123 -27.79 1.79 -0.86
CA GLU A 123 -27.66 3.24 -0.78
C GLU A 123 -28.55 3.90 -1.84
N TRP A 124 -29.18 5.02 -1.49
CA TRP A 124 -30.16 5.68 -2.34
C TRP A 124 -29.69 7.08 -2.69
N PHE A 125 -29.71 7.43 -3.97
CA PHE A 125 -29.26 8.73 -4.46
C PHE A 125 -30.33 9.40 -5.31
N THR A 126 -30.56 10.70 -5.10
CA THR A 126 -31.41 11.51 -5.98
C THR A 126 -30.74 11.72 -7.35
N ASP A 127 -31.49 12.21 -8.34
CA ASP A 127 -30.94 12.56 -9.67
C ASP A 127 -29.80 13.59 -9.61
N SER A 128 -29.77 14.41 -8.55
CA SER A 128 -28.68 15.35 -8.27
C SER A 128 -27.44 14.72 -7.61
N GLY A 129 -27.44 13.40 -7.39
CA GLY A 129 -26.35 12.66 -6.75
C GLY A 129 -26.30 12.79 -5.22
N LYS A 130 -27.35 13.31 -4.57
CA LYS A 130 -27.40 13.42 -3.11
C LYS A 130 -27.90 12.12 -2.50
N GLN A 131 -27.15 11.56 -1.54
CA GLN A 131 -27.59 10.39 -0.77
C GLN A 131 -28.81 10.75 0.10
N VAL A 132 -29.82 9.88 0.08
CA VAL A 132 -31.04 10.00 0.88
C VAL A 132 -31.21 8.76 1.76
N GLN A 133 -31.80 8.96 2.94
CA GLN A 133 -32.13 7.88 3.84
C GLN A 133 -33.47 7.30 3.43
N CYS A 134 -33.47 6.02 3.05
CA CYS A 134 -34.69 5.27 2.92
C CYS A 134 -34.90 4.48 4.20
N GLU A 135 -35.85 4.91 5.03
CA GLU A 135 -36.17 4.17 6.24
C GLU A 135 -36.79 2.83 5.83
N THR A 136 -36.06 1.74 6.03
CA THR A 136 -36.62 0.40 6.05
C THR A 136 -37.41 0.31 7.35
N THR A 137 -38.71 0.59 7.31
CA THR A 137 -39.61 0.18 8.40
C THR A 137 -39.43 -1.32 8.60
N SER A 138 -38.78 -1.69 9.69
CA SER A 138 -38.60 -3.07 10.16
C SER A 138 -39.90 -3.62 10.72
#